data_AF-A0A7R9PHS4-F1
#
_entry.id   AF-A0A7R9PHS4-F1
#
_cell.length_a   1.000
_cell.length_b   1.000
_cell.length_c   1.000
_cell.angle_alpha   90.00
_cell.angle_beta   90.00
_cell.angle_gamma   90.00
#
_symmetry.space_group_name_H-M   'P 1'
#
loop_
_entity.id
_entity.type
_entity.pdbx_description
1 polymer ?
#
loop_
_entity_poly.entity_id
_entity_poly.type
_entity_poly.pdbx_seq_one_letter_code
_entity_poly.pdbx_strand_id
1 'polypeptide(L)'
;MSGMPPEFWAGSVLEELPDRIVICQPSAWDFCNRRDYRIKMCTHVNMKDFVTAHHEMGHIQYFLHYRHLPKAFRDGANPGFHEAVGEAIALSVSTPGHLQNLGLVQNSADDLPYDINYLFSLALDKLAFLPFSLVMDRWRWDIFQGGVGKEQYNCHWWRLREKYTGIKPPVLRSEIDFDPGSKYHVLANMPYIRPVFFNQCALKKQQVYRGSLGEDEKYMEE
;
A
#
# COMPACT_ATOMS: atom_id res chain seq x y z
N MET A 1 8.99 -4.93 22.38
CA MET A 1 7.98 -5.52 21.47
C MET A 1 7.97 -7.02 21.69
N SER A 2 6.80 -7.64 21.86
CA SER A 2 6.68 -9.11 21.87
C SER A 2 6.69 -9.63 20.43
N GLY A 3 7.27 -10.81 20.19
CA GLY A 3 7.17 -11.49 18.90
C GLY A 3 5.72 -11.82 18.53
N MET A 4 5.47 -12.12 17.25
CA MET A 4 4.14 -12.58 16.81
C MET A 4 3.75 -13.89 17.49
N PRO A 5 2.45 -14.09 17.80
CA PRO A 5 1.98 -15.29 18.46
C PRO A 5 2.24 -16.55 17.60
N PRO A 6 2.47 -17.73 18.20
CA PRO A 6 2.69 -18.97 17.43
C PRO A 6 1.58 -19.28 16.43
N GLU A 7 0.34 -18.94 16.76
CA GLU A 7 -0.84 -19.13 15.90
C GLU A 7 -0.74 -18.33 14.60
N PHE A 8 -0.09 -17.16 14.62
CA PHE A 8 0.13 -16.35 13.42
C PHE A 8 0.98 -17.11 12.40
N TRP A 9 2.09 -17.70 12.84
CA TRP A 9 3.01 -18.46 11.97
C TRP A 9 2.39 -19.76 11.48
N ALA A 10 1.65 -20.46 12.35
CA ALA A 10 0.99 -21.71 11.98
C ALA A 10 -0.21 -21.51 11.04
N GLY A 11 -0.90 -20.37 11.13
CA GLY A 11 -2.15 -20.11 10.39
C GLY A 11 -1.97 -19.33 9.09
N SER A 12 -0.89 -18.56 8.94
CA SER A 12 -0.66 -17.70 7.78
C SER A 12 -0.25 -18.49 6.54
N VAL A 13 -0.55 -17.91 5.36
CA VAL A 13 -0.06 -18.41 4.07
C VAL A 13 0.96 -17.40 3.58
N LEU A 14 2.24 -17.77 3.69
CA LEU A 14 3.38 -16.89 3.37
C LEU A 14 4.07 -17.30 2.07
N GLU A 15 3.71 -18.44 1.50
CA GLU A 15 4.25 -18.95 0.23
C GLU A 15 3.11 -19.54 -0.59
N GLU A 16 3.32 -19.64 -1.90
CA GLU A 16 2.36 -20.32 -2.77
C GLU A 16 2.33 -21.81 -2.43
N LEU A 17 1.13 -22.37 -2.36
CA LEU A 17 0.92 -23.75 -1.97
C LEU A 17 0.64 -24.60 -3.22
N PRO A 18 1.40 -25.68 -3.47
CA PRO A 18 1.29 -26.43 -4.72
C PRO A 18 -0.05 -27.14 -4.89
N ASP A 19 -0.71 -27.48 -3.79
CA ASP A 19 -1.89 -28.35 -3.79
C ASP A 19 -3.23 -27.61 -3.94
N ARG A 20 -3.21 -26.27 -4.03
CA ARG A 20 -4.45 -25.47 -4.08
C ARG A 20 -4.27 -24.11 -4.74
N ILE A 21 -5.31 -23.68 -5.45
CA ILE A 21 -5.38 -22.33 -6.02
C ILE A 21 -5.67 -21.34 -4.89
N VAL A 22 -4.78 -20.36 -4.71
CA VAL A 22 -4.89 -19.29 -3.70
C VAL A 22 -4.92 -17.94 -4.40
N ILE A 23 -5.73 -17.00 -3.90
CA ILE A 23 -5.66 -15.61 -4.33
C ILE A 23 -4.35 -15.02 -3.80
N CYS A 24 -3.37 -14.78 -4.65
CA CYS A 24 -2.03 -14.34 -4.22
C CYS A 24 -1.91 -12.87 -3.83
N GLN A 25 -2.95 -12.05 -4.04
CA GLN A 25 -2.94 -10.64 -3.64
C GLN A 25 -2.66 -10.51 -2.12
N PRO A 26 -1.63 -9.77 -1.70
CA PRO A 26 -1.31 -9.56 -0.28
C PRO A 26 -2.52 -9.05 0.51
N SER A 27 -2.67 -9.56 1.73
CA SER A 27 -3.76 -9.17 2.64
C SER A 27 -3.48 -9.64 4.06
N ALA A 28 -3.85 -8.81 5.03
CA ALA A 28 -3.85 -9.12 6.46
C ALA A 28 -5.27 -9.32 6.99
N TRP A 29 -5.43 -10.25 7.93
CA TRP A 29 -6.74 -10.72 8.41
C TRP A 29 -6.83 -10.70 9.94
N ASP A 30 -7.89 -10.08 10.47
CA ASP A 30 -8.35 -10.20 11.86
C ASP A 30 -9.56 -11.15 11.93
N PHE A 31 -9.39 -12.30 12.60
CA PHE A 31 -10.47 -13.29 12.78
C PHE A 31 -11.43 -12.91 13.91
N CYS A 32 -11.36 -11.68 14.41
CA CYS A 32 -12.29 -11.03 15.32
C CYS A 32 -12.38 -11.65 16.73
N ASN A 33 -11.58 -12.69 17.02
CA ASN A 33 -11.58 -13.42 18.28
C ASN A 33 -10.52 -12.93 19.28
N ARG A 34 -9.81 -11.83 18.97
CA ARG A 34 -8.74 -11.20 19.77
C ARG A 34 -7.43 -12.02 19.87
N ARG A 35 -7.32 -13.13 19.14
CA ARG A 35 -6.20 -14.08 19.24
C ARG A 35 -5.59 -14.42 17.89
N ASP A 36 -6.44 -14.64 16.89
CA ASP A 36 -6.05 -15.15 15.58
C ASP A 36 -5.97 -14.02 14.54
N TYR A 37 -4.76 -13.81 14.05
CA TYR A 37 -4.38 -12.81 13.06
C TYR A 37 -3.47 -13.47 12.05
N ARG A 38 -3.65 -13.20 10.76
CA ARG A 38 -2.94 -13.92 9.69
C ARG A 38 -2.61 -13.04 8.51
N ILE A 39 -1.55 -13.39 7.80
CA ILE A 39 -1.24 -12.85 6.47
C ILE A 39 -1.50 -13.93 5.42
N LYS A 40 -1.99 -13.50 4.26
CA LYS A 40 -2.10 -14.33 3.05
C LYS A 40 -1.43 -13.62 1.89
N MET A 41 -0.22 -14.07 1.54
CA MET A 41 0.62 -13.55 0.48
C MET A 41 1.42 -14.70 -0.16
N CYS A 42 1.52 -14.72 -1.49
CA CYS A 42 2.42 -15.64 -2.20
C CYS A 42 3.77 -14.94 -2.34
N THR A 43 4.62 -15.06 -1.32
CA THR A 43 5.86 -14.29 -1.22
C THR A 43 6.97 -14.91 -2.05
N HIS A 44 7.73 -14.09 -2.77
CA HIS A 44 8.97 -14.46 -3.45
C HIS A 44 10.16 -13.75 -2.80
N VAL A 45 11.35 -14.32 -2.94
CA VAL A 45 12.59 -13.74 -2.36
C VAL A 45 13.07 -12.58 -3.24
N ASN A 46 12.53 -11.38 -3.01
CA ASN A 46 12.92 -10.15 -3.68
C ASN A 46 12.58 -8.90 -2.83
N MET A 47 13.10 -7.73 -3.23
CA MET A 47 12.91 -6.48 -2.50
C MET A 47 11.46 -6.02 -2.41
N LYS A 48 10.66 -6.20 -3.47
CA LYS A 48 9.26 -5.78 -3.50
C LYS A 48 8.44 -6.53 -2.45
N ASP A 49 8.64 -7.84 -2.38
CA ASP A 49 7.91 -8.70 -1.46
C ASP A 49 8.43 -8.57 -0.03
N PHE A 50 9.72 -8.27 0.16
CA PHE A 50 10.29 -7.89 1.45
C PHE A 50 9.61 -6.65 2.03
N VAL A 51 9.45 -5.59 1.23
CA VAL A 51 8.76 -4.36 1.65
C VAL A 51 7.28 -4.60 1.88
N THR A 52 6.64 -5.39 1.01
CA THR A 52 5.22 -5.74 1.12
C THR A 52 4.94 -6.57 2.39
N ALA A 53 5.82 -7.50 2.75
CA ALA A 53 5.70 -8.26 4.00
C ALA A 53 5.71 -7.33 5.22
N HIS A 54 6.53 -6.29 5.23
CA HIS A 54 6.54 -5.27 6.29
C HIS A 54 5.27 -4.43 6.33
N HIS A 55 4.73 -4.06 5.16
CA HIS A 55 3.44 -3.41 5.04
C HIS A 55 2.33 -4.25 5.69
N GLU A 56 2.22 -5.53 5.30
CA GLU A 56 1.18 -6.44 5.83
C GLU A 56 1.36 -6.70 7.33
N MET A 57 2.60 -6.79 7.80
CA MET A 57 2.90 -6.90 9.23
C MET A 57 2.50 -5.65 10.02
N GLY A 58 2.54 -4.47 9.41
CA GLY A 58 2.01 -3.25 9.99
C GLY A 58 0.50 -3.33 10.27
N HIS A 59 -0.27 -3.93 9.37
CA HIS A 59 -1.70 -4.20 9.60
C HIS A 59 -1.91 -5.13 10.80
N ILE A 60 -1.13 -6.20 10.91
CA ILE A 60 -1.20 -7.15 12.04
C ILE A 60 -0.87 -6.45 13.36
N GLN A 61 0.17 -5.61 13.39
CA GLN A 61 0.50 -4.83 14.57
C GLN A 61 -0.63 -3.88 14.97
N TYR A 62 -1.30 -3.28 13.99
CA TYR A 62 -2.44 -2.42 14.27
C TYR A 62 -3.61 -3.22 14.88
N PHE A 63 -3.90 -4.40 14.32
CA PHE A 63 -4.91 -5.33 14.87
C PHE A 63 -4.62 -5.70 16.32
N LEU A 64 -3.37 -6.03 16.64
CA LEU A 64 -2.93 -6.37 17.99
C LEU A 64 -3.08 -5.19 18.95
N HIS A 65 -2.85 -3.97 18.48
CA HIS A 65 -2.94 -2.77 19.31
C HIS A 65 -4.39 -2.51 19.76
N TYR A 66 -5.35 -2.52 18.84
CA TYR A 66 -6.76 -2.23 19.17
C TYR A 66 -7.59 -3.46 19.58
N ARG A 67 -6.99 -4.65 19.71
CA ARG A 67 -7.73 -5.91 20.02
C ARG A 67 -8.58 -5.88 21.29
N HIS A 68 -8.24 -5.00 22.23
CA HIS A 68 -8.92 -4.87 23.51
C HIS A 68 -10.22 -4.04 23.41
N LEU A 69 -10.37 -3.23 22.36
CA LEU A 69 -11.56 -2.42 22.12
C LEU A 69 -12.79 -3.29 21.82
N PRO A 70 -14.02 -2.77 22.01
CA PRO A 70 -15.24 -3.41 21.52
C PRO A 70 -15.15 -3.64 20.01
N LYS A 71 -15.78 -4.72 19.49
CA LYS A 71 -15.63 -5.10 18.07
C LYS A 71 -16.00 -3.97 17.09
N ALA A 72 -16.99 -3.14 17.44
CA ALA A 72 -17.39 -1.99 16.64
C ALA A 72 -16.30 -0.90 16.48
N PHE A 73 -15.30 -0.86 17.36
CA PHE A 73 -14.19 0.09 17.34
C PHE A 73 -12.85 -0.55 16.94
N ARG A 74 -12.87 -1.77 16.40
CA ARG A 74 -11.68 -2.46 15.89
C ARG A 74 -11.52 -2.23 14.40
N ASP A 75 -11.23 -0.99 14.06
CA ASP A 75 -10.87 -0.56 12.73
C ASP A 75 -9.93 0.66 12.86
N GLY A 76 -9.30 1.06 11.75
CA GLY A 76 -8.56 2.30 11.70
C GLY A 76 -9.47 3.50 11.98
N ALA A 77 -8.91 4.57 12.56
CA ALA A 77 -9.65 5.83 12.80
C ALA A 77 -10.39 6.35 11.55
N ASN A 78 -9.82 6.08 10.38
CA ASN A 78 -10.52 6.05 9.11
C ASN A 78 -9.85 5.00 8.21
N PRO A 79 -10.47 4.61 7.08
CA PRO A 79 -9.92 3.57 6.21
C PRO A 79 -8.51 3.85 5.66
N GLY A 80 -8.07 5.11 5.59
CA GLY A 80 -6.71 5.47 5.17
C GLY A 80 -5.65 5.31 6.27
N PHE A 81 -6.06 5.33 7.56
CA PHE A 81 -5.12 5.16 8.68
C PHE A 81 -4.52 3.77 8.74
N HIS A 82 -5.30 2.74 8.38
CA HIS A 82 -4.84 1.35 8.40
C HIS A 82 -3.68 1.15 7.41
N GLU A 83 -3.89 1.57 6.15
CA GLU A 83 -2.86 1.58 5.11
C GLU A 83 -1.65 2.45 5.46
N ALA A 84 -1.88 3.63 6.04
CA ALA A 84 -0.79 4.55 6.37
C ALA A 84 0.19 4.00 7.42
N VAL A 85 -0.25 3.12 8.33
CA VAL A 85 0.65 2.49 9.30
C VAL A 85 1.56 1.47 8.62
N GLY A 86 1.00 0.57 7.81
CA GLY A 86 1.79 -0.41 7.04
C GLY A 86 2.82 0.27 6.12
N GLU A 87 2.39 1.31 5.41
CA GLU A 87 3.27 2.03 4.50
C GLU A 87 4.35 2.86 5.20
N ALA A 88 4.07 3.45 6.37
CA ALA A 88 5.10 4.15 7.14
C ALA A 88 6.24 3.19 7.52
N ILE A 89 5.90 1.96 7.95
CA ILE A 89 6.88 0.92 8.25
C ILE A 89 7.63 0.52 6.98
N ALA A 90 6.91 0.30 5.87
CA ALA A 90 7.51 -0.03 4.58
C ALA A 90 8.53 1.03 4.10
N LEU A 91 8.21 2.32 4.26
CA LEU A 91 9.09 3.43 3.92
C LEU A 91 10.35 3.46 4.78
N SER A 92 10.24 3.19 6.09
CA SER A 92 11.40 3.10 6.98
C SER A 92 12.31 1.92 6.62
N VAL A 93 11.71 0.77 6.32
CA VAL A 93 12.44 -0.47 5.96
C VAL A 93 13.12 -0.36 4.60
N SER A 94 12.56 0.43 3.68
CA SER A 94 13.14 0.65 2.35
C SER A 94 14.32 1.62 2.34
N THR A 95 14.66 2.25 3.48
CA THR A 95 15.77 3.19 3.54
C THR A 95 17.11 2.50 3.31
N PRO A 96 18.05 3.13 2.57
CA PRO A 96 19.37 2.56 2.34
C PRO A 96 20.13 2.19 3.62
N GLY A 97 20.07 3.05 4.64
CA GLY A 97 20.70 2.79 5.93
C GLY A 97 20.13 1.56 6.64
N HIS A 98 18.81 1.33 6.56
CA HIS A 98 18.21 0.11 7.11
C HIS A 98 18.66 -1.14 6.35
N LEU A 99 18.69 -1.08 5.01
CA LEU A 99 19.14 -2.20 4.18
C LEU A 99 20.63 -2.52 4.38
N GLN A 100 21.45 -1.51 4.64
CA GLN A 100 22.86 -1.70 5.00
C GLN A 100 23.01 -2.42 6.34
N ASN A 101 22.24 -2.02 7.36
CA ASN A 101 22.25 -2.68 8.66
C ASN A 101 21.83 -4.15 8.59
N LEU A 102 20.99 -4.51 7.62
CA LEU A 102 20.61 -5.90 7.32
C LEU A 102 21.63 -6.65 6.45
N GLY A 103 22.68 -5.98 5.96
CA GLY A 103 23.68 -6.54 5.06
C GLY A 103 23.19 -6.76 3.62
N LEU A 104 22.04 -6.18 3.25
CA LEU A 104 21.45 -6.30 1.91
C LEU A 104 22.08 -5.30 0.91
N VAL A 105 22.68 -4.23 1.41
CA VAL A 105 23.44 -3.23 0.63
C VAL A 105 24.78 -3.02 1.30
N GLN A 106 25.89 -3.08 0.56
CA GLN A 106 27.23 -3.00 1.16
C GLN A 106 27.64 -1.57 1.52
N ASN A 107 27.36 -0.61 0.64
CA ASN A 107 27.72 0.79 0.82
C ASN A 107 26.46 1.64 0.65
N SER A 108 25.84 2.09 1.74
CA SER A 108 25.03 3.31 1.71
C SER A 108 25.96 4.46 2.07
N ALA A 109 26.77 4.89 1.12
CA ALA A 109 27.40 6.18 1.29
C ALA A 109 26.29 7.23 1.25
N ASP A 110 26.32 8.20 2.17
CA ASP A 110 25.65 9.50 2.05
C ASP A 110 26.22 10.22 0.81
N ASP A 111 25.99 9.64 -0.36
CA ASP A 111 26.45 10.10 -1.65
C ASP A 111 25.24 10.68 -2.36
N LEU A 112 25.28 11.99 -2.59
CA LEU A 112 24.18 12.75 -3.17
C LEU A 112 23.57 12.09 -4.43
N PRO A 113 24.35 11.53 -5.39
CA PRO A 113 23.81 10.75 -6.50
C PRO A 113 22.96 9.54 -6.09
N TYR A 114 23.35 8.82 -5.04
CA TYR A 114 22.62 7.66 -4.56
C TYR A 114 21.29 8.06 -3.92
N ASP A 115 21.29 9.14 -3.12
CA ASP A 115 20.06 9.70 -2.53
C ASP A 115 19.09 10.19 -3.60
N ILE A 116 19.60 10.86 -4.64
CA ILE A 116 18.76 11.29 -5.77
C ILE A 116 18.15 10.08 -6.49
N ASN A 117 18.91 9.01 -6.72
CA ASN A 117 18.40 7.79 -7.33
C ASN A 117 17.33 7.10 -6.46
N TYR A 118 17.54 7.07 -5.15
CA TYR A 118 16.58 6.54 -4.19
C TYR A 118 15.29 7.37 -4.17
N LEU A 119 15.40 8.69 -4.03
CA LEU A 119 14.27 9.62 -4.05
C LEU A 119 13.52 9.57 -5.38
N PHE A 120 14.22 9.44 -6.50
CA PHE A 120 13.61 9.28 -7.82
C PHE A 120 12.83 7.96 -7.92
N SER A 121 13.41 6.85 -7.45
CA SER A 121 12.73 5.55 -7.41
C SER A 121 11.49 5.59 -6.53
N LEU A 122 11.57 6.25 -5.36
CA LEU A 122 10.44 6.47 -4.47
C LEU A 122 9.35 7.34 -5.12
N ALA A 123 9.75 8.39 -5.84
CA ALA A 123 8.84 9.26 -6.57
C ALA A 123 8.08 8.51 -7.68
N LEU A 124 8.78 7.63 -8.42
CA LEU A 124 8.15 6.79 -9.45
C LEU A 124 7.08 5.86 -8.87
N ASP A 125 7.28 5.33 -7.65
CA ASP A 125 6.25 4.52 -6.99
C ASP A 125 5.13 5.38 -6.40
N LYS A 126 5.47 6.36 -5.56
CA LYS A 126 4.48 7.08 -4.73
C LYS A 126 3.80 8.22 -5.46
N LEU A 127 4.53 9.06 -6.21
CA LEU A 127 3.96 10.22 -6.88
C LEU A 127 3.21 9.84 -8.15
N ALA A 128 3.73 8.92 -8.95
CA ALA A 128 3.04 8.47 -10.17
C ALA A 128 1.72 7.75 -9.87
N PHE A 129 1.62 7.13 -8.69
CA PHE A 129 0.43 6.40 -8.24
C PHE A 129 -0.71 7.32 -7.74
N LEU A 130 -0.43 8.53 -7.26
CA LEU A 130 -1.43 9.49 -6.79
C LEU A 130 -2.55 9.77 -7.81
N PRO A 131 -2.25 10.22 -9.04
CA PRO A 131 -3.30 10.50 -10.01
C PRO A 131 -4.03 9.23 -10.44
N PHE A 132 -3.37 8.07 -10.48
CA PHE A 132 -4.02 6.80 -10.79
C PHE A 132 -5.06 6.41 -9.73
N SER A 133 -4.71 6.53 -8.45
CA SER A 133 -5.62 6.21 -7.36
C SER A 133 -6.81 7.17 -7.28
N LEU A 134 -6.60 8.45 -7.60
CA LEU A 134 -7.68 9.43 -7.74
C LEU A 134 -8.65 9.07 -8.86
N VAL A 135 -8.14 8.71 -10.05
CA VAL A 135 -8.95 8.33 -11.21
C VAL A 135 -9.86 7.14 -10.89
N MET A 136 -9.34 6.13 -10.19
CA MET A 136 -10.10 4.94 -9.80
C MET A 136 -11.39 5.25 -9.04
N ASP A 137 -11.29 5.98 -7.94
CA ASP A 137 -12.47 6.27 -7.13
C ASP A 137 -13.32 7.40 -7.73
N ARG A 138 -12.72 8.34 -8.47
CA ARG A 138 -13.51 9.32 -9.24
C ARG A 138 -14.42 8.63 -10.26
N TRP A 139 -13.87 7.68 -11.02
CA TRP A 139 -14.62 6.88 -11.99
C TRP A 139 -15.77 6.10 -11.31
N ARG A 140 -15.50 5.44 -10.17
CA ARG A 140 -16.54 4.72 -9.41
C ARG A 140 -17.62 5.65 -8.88
N TRP A 141 -17.25 6.81 -8.35
CA TRP A 141 -18.22 7.78 -7.84
C TRP A 141 -19.12 8.33 -8.94
N ASP A 142 -18.56 8.69 -10.10
CA ASP A 142 -19.35 9.18 -11.23
C ASP A 142 -20.38 8.12 -11.69
N ILE A 143 -20.03 6.83 -11.62
CA ILE A 143 -20.96 5.72 -11.88
C ILE A 143 -22.00 5.56 -10.78
N PHE A 144 -21.60 5.54 -9.51
CA PHE A 144 -22.51 5.35 -8.38
C PHE A 144 -23.50 6.51 -8.21
N GLN A 145 -23.12 7.72 -8.63
CA GLN A 145 -24.02 8.87 -8.70
C GLN A 145 -25.00 8.82 -9.88
N GLY A 146 -24.82 7.87 -10.80
CA GLY A 146 -25.64 7.75 -12.01
C GLY A 146 -25.28 8.73 -13.12
N GLY A 147 -24.15 9.42 -13.02
CA GLY A 147 -23.69 10.38 -14.03
C GLY A 147 -23.07 9.72 -15.28
N VAL A 148 -22.79 8.42 -15.22
CA VAL A 148 -22.17 7.64 -16.29
C VAL A 148 -22.95 6.33 -16.47
N GLY A 149 -23.52 6.15 -17.66
CA GLY A 149 -24.21 4.92 -18.03
C GLY A 149 -23.24 3.77 -18.36
N LYS A 150 -23.76 2.54 -18.39
CA LYS A 150 -22.95 1.32 -18.63
C LYS A 150 -22.24 1.35 -19.97
N GLU A 151 -22.90 1.95 -20.95
CA GLU A 151 -22.45 2.19 -22.32
C GLU A 151 -21.29 3.20 -22.43
N GLN A 152 -20.86 3.81 -21.33
CA GLN A 152 -19.77 4.78 -21.28
C GLN A 152 -18.71 4.44 -20.23
N TYR A 153 -18.76 3.26 -19.63
CA TYR A 153 -17.84 2.87 -18.57
C TYR A 153 -16.38 2.95 -19.03
N ASN A 154 -16.08 2.41 -20.21
CA ASN A 154 -14.70 2.33 -20.65
C ASN A 154 -14.20 3.65 -21.25
N CYS A 155 -15.03 4.34 -22.03
CA CYS A 155 -14.74 5.69 -22.53
C CYS A 155 -14.47 6.66 -21.37
N HIS A 156 -15.33 6.67 -20.35
CA HIS A 156 -15.17 7.56 -19.19
C HIS A 156 -13.88 7.24 -18.41
N TRP A 157 -13.56 5.95 -18.25
CA TRP A 157 -12.30 5.52 -17.65
C TRP A 157 -11.09 6.12 -18.37
N TRP A 158 -11.01 5.97 -19.69
CA TRP A 158 -9.88 6.48 -20.47
C TRP A 158 -9.84 8.01 -20.54
N ARG A 159 -10.99 8.68 -20.54
CA ARG A 159 -11.07 10.14 -20.42
C ARG A 159 -10.45 10.63 -19.12
N LEU A 160 -10.75 9.97 -18.00
CA LEU A 160 -10.16 10.32 -16.70
C LEU A 160 -8.66 9.97 -16.65
N ARG A 161 -8.26 8.81 -17.18
CA ARG A 161 -6.84 8.41 -17.29
C ARG A 161 -6.03 9.44 -18.09
N GLU A 162 -6.53 9.88 -19.24
CA GLU A 162 -5.85 10.91 -20.03
C GLU A 162 -5.78 12.23 -19.26
N LYS A 163 -6.90 12.67 -18.66
CA LYS A 163 -6.98 13.96 -17.95
C LYS A 163 -6.05 14.05 -16.74
N TYR A 164 -5.99 13.02 -15.91
CA TYR A 164 -5.28 13.07 -14.63
C TYR A 164 -3.90 12.41 -14.67
N THR A 165 -3.73 11.35 -15.47
CA THR A 165 -2.44 10.61 -15.55
C THR A 165 -1.67 10.88 -16.83
N GLY A 166 -2.27 11.52 -17.84
CA GLY A 166 -1.63 11.77 -19.13
C GLY A 166 -1.43 10.52 -19.98
N ILE A 167 -2.07 9.39 -19.63
CA ILE A 167 -1.88 8.10 -20.29
C ILE A 167 -3.06 7.79 -21.21
N LYS A 168 -2.73 7.36 -22.44
CA LYS A 168 -3.67 6.85 -23.44
C LYS A 168 -3.55 5.33 -23.59
N PRO A 169 -4.62 4.64 -24.00
CA PRO A 169 -4.51 3.23 -24.32
C PRO A 169 -3.62 3.05 -25.57
N PRO A 170 -2.75 2.03 -25.61
CA PRO A 170 -1.89 1.78 -26.76
C PRO A 170 -2.65 1.28 -27.99
N VAL A 171 -3.88 0.78 -27.79
CA VAL A 171 -4.78 0.27 -28.82
C VAL A 171 -6.14 0.91 -28.61
N LEU A 172 -6.88 1.14 -29.70
CA LEU A 172 -8.24 1.64 -29.62
C LEU A 172 -9.11 0.68 -28.80
N ARG A 173 -9.87 1.24 -27.86
CA ARG A 173 -10.80 0.51 -27.00
C ARG A 173 -12.23 0.76 -27.45
N SER A 174 -13.10 -0.15 -27.08
CA SER A 174 -14.53 -0.13 -27.37
C SER A 174 -15.32 -0.35 -26.08
N GLU A 175 -16.64 -0.16 -26.11
CA GLU A 175 -17.48 -0.35 -24.91
C GLU A 175 -17.84 -1.81 -24.63
N ILE A 176 -17.41 -2.75 -25.50
CA ILE A 176 -17.38 -4.18 -25.14
C ILE A 176 -16.23 -4.50 -24.18
N ASP A 177 -15.25 -3.60 -24.06
CA ASP A 177 -14.14 -3.72 -23.15
C ASP A 177 -14.48 -3.15 -21.77
N PHE A 178 -13.93 -3.77 -20.72
CA PHE A 178 -14.07 -3.28 -19.35
C PHE A 178 -12.71 -3.24 -18.65
N ASP A 179 -11.86 -2.29 -19.05
CA ASP A 179 -10.50 -2.14 -18.55
C ASP A 179 -10.43 -1.91 -17.03
N PRO A 180 -11.33 -1.13 -16.39
CA PRO A 180 -11.38 -1.04 -14.93
C PRO A 180 -11.53 -2.40 -14.23
N GLY A 181 -12.26 -3.33 -14.84
CA GLY A 181 -12.45 -4.69 -14.32
C GLY A 181 -11.17 -5.52 -14.28
N SER A 182 -10.14 -5.16 -15.04
CA SER A 182 -8.83 -5.81 -14.95
C SER A 182 -8.08 -5.47 -13.65
N LYS A 183 -8.54 -4.49 -12.87
CA LYS A 183 -7.96 -4.11 -11.59
C LYS A 183 -8.71 -4.77 -10.43
N TYR A 184 -7.98 -5.56 -9.63
CA TYR A 184 -8.53 -6.34 -8.50
C TYR A 184 -9.51 -5.59 -7.60
N HIS A 185 -9.24 -4.32 -7.28
CA HIS A 185 -10.06 -3.56 -6.34
C HIS A 185 -11.43 -3.18 -6.91
N VAL A 186 -11.56 -3.10 -8.24
CA VAL A 186 -12.86 -2.89 -8.89
C VAL A 186 -13.73 -4.13 -8.75
N LEU A 187 -13.18 -5.32 -9.06
CA LEU A 187 -13.90 -6.59 -8.94
C LEU A 187 -14.21 -6.97 -7.48
N ALA A 188 -13.27 -6.72 -6.57
CA ALA A 188 -13.43 -6.99 -5.14
C ALA A 188 -14.23 -5.91 -4.39
N ASN A 189 -14.73 -4.89 -5.10
CA ASN A 189 -15.45 -3.74 -4.53
C ASN A 189 -14.71 -3.04 -3.37
N MET A 190 -13.39 -2.95 -3.45
CA MET A 190 -12.57 -2.32 -2.42
C MET A 190 -12.33 -0.84 -2.72
N PRO A 191 -12.60 0.10 -1.80
CA PRO A 191 -12.33 1.53 -1.97
C PRO A 191 -10.86 1.83 -2.28
N TYR A 192 -10.59 2.72 -3.23
CA TYR A 192 -9.23 3.08 -3.67
C TYR A 192 -8.75 4.44 -3.13
N ILE A 193 -9.64 5.21 -2.49
CA ILE A 193 -9.34 6.49 -1.84
C ILE A 193 -8.50 6.33 -0.57
N ARG A 194 -8.46 5.10 -0.02
CA ARG A 194 -7.56 4.74 1.09
C ARG A 194 -6.11 5.13 0.73
N PRO A 195 -5.58 4.70 -0.43
CA PRO A 195 -4.30 5.17 -0.96
C PRO A 195 -4.16 6.69 -1.27
N VAL A 196 -5.23 7.43 -1.56
CA VAL A 196 -5.12 8.88 -1.87
C VAL A 196 -4.92 9.71 -0.60
N PHE A 197 -5.73 9.48 0.45
CA PHE A 197 -5.49 10.09 1.77
C PHE A 197 -4.19 9.58 2.41
N PHE A 198 -3.77 8.37 2.03
CA PHE A 198 -2.55 7.68 2.45
C PHE A 198 -1.28 8.45 2.12
N ASN A 199 -1.04 8.90 0.88
CA ASN A 199 0.24 9.55 0.55
C ASN A 199 0.43 10.87 1.33
N GLN A 200 -0.64 11.64 1.55
CA GLN A 200 -0.58 12.82 2.42
C GLN A 200 -0.37 12.45 3.90
N CYS A 201 -1.05 11.43 4.41
CA CYS A 201 -0.95 11.04 5.82
C CYS A 201 0.36 10.31 6.15
N ALA A 202 0.86 9.45 5.26
CA ALA A 202 2.08 8.68 5.46
C ALA A 202 3.32 9.58 5.41
N LEU A 203 3.41 10.50 4.44
CA LEU A 203 4.48 11.50 4.43
C LEU A 203 4.46 12.37 5.69
N LYS A 204 3.27 12.82 6.10
CA LYS A 204 3.13 13.62 7.33
C LYS A 204 3.46 12.81 8.59
N LYS A 205 3.09 11.53 8.65
CA LYS A 205 3.46 10.64 9.77
C LYS A 205 4.94 10.34 9.79
N GLN A 206 5.58 10.15 8.64
CA GLN A 206 7.02 9.96 8.54
C GLN A 206 7.76 11.23 8.97
N GLN A 207 7.28 12.42 8.58
CA GLN A 207 7.81 13.70 9.08
C GLN A 207 7.66 13.84 10.59
N VAL A 208 6.50 13.51 11.16
CA VAL A 208 6.29 13.53 12.62
C VAL A 208 7.19 12.50 13.32
N TYR A 209 7.36 11.31 12.75
CA TYR A 209 8.21 10.26 13.29
C TYR A 209 9.69 10.67 13.26
N ARG A 210 10.18 11.24 12.15
CA ARG A 210 11.52 11.81 12.03
C ARG A 210 11.75 12.96 13.02
N GLY A 211 10.78 13.87 13.13
CA GLY A 211 10.80 14.95 14.12
C GLY A 211 10.82 14.45 15.57
N SER A 212 10.15 13.32 15.85
CA SER A 212 10.19 12.69 17.18
C SER A 212 11.49 11.93 17.48
N LEU A 213 12.26 11.58 16.44
CA LEU A 213 13.58 10.95 16.55
C LEU A 213 14.73 11.96 16.58
N GLY A 214 14.45 13.26 16.43
CA GLY A 214 15.47 14.32 16.43
C GLY A 214 16.34 14.34 15.16
N GLU A 215 15.94 13.66 14.08
CA GLU A 215 16.73 13.59 12.84
C GLU A 215 16.75 14.93 12.08
N ASP A 216 15.82 15.84 12.35
CA ASP A 216 15.73 17.16 11.70
C ASP A 216 16.75 18.19 12.24
N GLU A 217 17.40 17.94 13.39
CA GLU A 217 18.41 18.87 13.96
C GLU A 217 19.77 18.79 13.28
N LYS A 218 20.07 17.74 12.49
CA LYS A 218 21.38 17.57 11.84
C LYS A 218 21.61 18.40 10.58
N TYR A 219 20.57 19.06 10.04
CA TYR A 219 20.66 19.84 8.80
C TYR A 219 20.59 21.37 9.02
N MET A 220 20.63 21.84 10.27
CA MET A 220 20.51 23.26 10.62
C MET A 220 21.78 23.85 11.28
N GLU A 221 22.87 23.09 11.32
CA GLU A 221 24.20 23.58 11.72
C GLU A 221 25.18 23.55 10.53
N GLU A 222 24.99 24.43 9.56
CA GLU A 222 26.05 25.01 8.70
C GLU A 222 25.68 26.44 8.30
#